data_AF-A0A2A5A6E2-F1
#
_entry.id   AF-A0A2A5A6E2-F1
#
_cell.length_a   1.000
_cell.length_b   1.000
_cell.length_c   1.000
_cell.angle_alpha   90.00
_cell.angle_beta   90.00
_cell.angle_gamma   90.00
#
_symmetry.space_group_name_H-M   'P 1'
#
loop_
_entity.id
_entity.type
_entity.pdbx_description
1 polymer ?
#
loop_
_entity_poly.entity_id
_entity_poly.type
_entity_poly.pdbx_seq_one_letter_code
_entity_poly.pdbx_strand_id
1 'polypeptide(L)'
;MQEKIDIVVNYLNDVKTRCTYNAAAKALGITPQALKKQLGEPRHEVSWLVNVGTEEPAGYSDEDKHPELYRTKRIIKSAEVLTRNLDI
;
A
#
# COMPACT_ATOMS: atom_id res chain seq x y z
N MET A 1 -6.40 -0.64 -14.94
CA MET A 1 -5.26 -0.30 -14.06
C MET A 1 -5.76 0.11 -12.68
N GLN A 2 -6.67 1.10 -12.60
CA GLN A 2 -7.30 1.49 -11.34
C GLN A 2 -7.89 0.30 -10.57
N GLU A 3 -8.62 -0.59 -11.24
CA GLU A 3 -9.18 -1.81 -10.63
C GLU A 3 -8.13 -2.68 -9.92
N LYS A 4 -6.94 -2.85 -10.50
CA LYS A 4 -5.86 -3.62 -9.86
C LYS A 4 -5.31 -2.91 -8.62
N ILE A 5 -5.21 -1.58 -8.66
CA ILE A 5 -4.78 -0.77 -7.52
C ILE A 5 -5.81 -0.90 -6.39
N ASP A 6 -7.09 -0.81 -6.71
CA ASP A 6 -8.18 -0.92 -5.74
C ASP A 6 -8.19 -2.32 -5.10
N ILE A 7 -7.93 -3.39 -5.86
CA ILE A 7 -7.76 -4.76 -5.31
C ILE A 7 -6.63 -4.80 -4.29
N VAL A 8 -5.46 -4.22 -4.59
CA VAL A 8 -4.34 -4.18 -3.64
C VAL A 8 -4.71 -3.38 -2.40
N VAL A 9 -5.29 -2.18 -2.54
CA VAL A 9 -5.65 -1.32 -1.40
C VAL A 9 -6.70 -2.00 -0.51
N ASN A 10 -7.74 -2.58 -1.11
CA ASN A 10 -8.78 -3.31 -0.39
C ASN A 10 -8.22 -4.51 0.36
N TYR A 11 -7.31 -5.27 -0.26
CA TYR A 11 -6.64 -6.38 0.39
C TYR A 11 -5.83 -5.92 1.62
N LEU A 12 -5.01 -4.87 1.48
CA LEU A 12 -4.22 -4.34 2.59
C LEU A 12 -5.10 -3.84 3.74
N ASN A 13 -6.26 -3.27 3.39
CA ASN A 13 -7.25 -2.81 4.36
C ASN A 13 -7.92 -3.97 5.10
N ASP A 14 -8.28 -5.03 4.40
CA ASP A 14 -8.87 -6.25 4.98
C ASP A 14 -7.89 -6.96 5.91
N VAL A 15 -6.65 -7.16 5.45
CA VAL A 15 -5.60 -7.81 6.26
C VAL A 15 -4.90 -6.87 7.25
N LYS A 16 -5.29 -5.59 7.28
CA LYS A 16 -4.77 -4.53 8.17
C LYS A 16 -3.25 -4.54 8.25
N THR A 17 -2.61 -4.57 7.08
CA THR A 17 -1.17 -4.77 6.96
C THR A 17 -0.57 -3.73 6.04
N ARG A 18 0.48 -3.05 6.51
CA ARG A 18 1.24 -2.10 5.70
C ARG A 18 2.02 -2.82 4.59
N CYS A 19 2.16 -2.15 3.46
CA CYS A 19 2.94 -2.61 2.32
C CYS A 19 3.84 -1.49 1.79
N THR A 20 5.06 -1.81 1.40
CA THR A 20 5.92 -0.81 0.76
C THR A 20 5.40 -0.44 -0.62
N TYR A 21 5.54 0.83 -1.03
CA TYR A 21 5.24 1.26 -2.40
C TYR A 21 5.97 0.43 -3.46
N ASN A 22 7.22 0.03 -3.18
CA ASN A 22 8.01 -0.78 -4.09
C ASN A 22 7.40 -2.16 -4.34
N ALA A 23 6.94 -2.83 -3.28
CA ALA A 23 6.30 -4.14 -3.40
C ALA A 23 4.98 -4.05 -4.16
N ALA A 24 4.13 -3.09 -3.80
CA ALA A 24 2.84 -2.88 -4.46
C ALA A 24 3.01 -2.52 -5.94
N ALA A 25 3.88 -1.56 -6.26
CA ALA A 25 4.12 -1.14 -7.64
C ALA A 25 4.68 -2.28 -8.50
N LYS A 26 5.61 -3.07 -7.95
CA LYS A 26 6.18 -4.23 -8.65
C LYS A 26 5.14 -5.33 -8.90
N ALA A 27 4.25 -5.61 -7.94
CA ALA A 27 3.14 -6.56 -8.14
C ALA A 27 2.17 -6.08 -9.23
N LEU A 28 1.96 -4.76 -9.32
CA LEU A 28 1.11 -4.13 -10.33
C LEU A 28 1.79 -3.93 -11.69
N GLY A 29 3.09 -4.24 -11.82
CA GLY A 29 3.86 -4.05 -13.04
C GLY A 29 4.10 -2.58 -13.42
N ILE A 30 4.09 -1.66 -12.44
CA ILE A 30 4.31 -0.22 -12.64
C ILE A 30 5.42 0.32 -11.73
N THR A 31 5.81 1.59 -11.93
CA THR A 31 6.80 2.24 -11.06
C THR A 31 6.14 2.77 -9.77
N PRO A 32 6.87 2.89 -8.65
CA PRO A 32 6.35 3.49 -7.42
C PRO A 32 5.83 4.92 -7.61
N GLN A 33 6.46 5.70 -8.49
CA GLN A 33 6.02 7.06 -8.83
C GLN A 33 4.69 7.06 -9.59
N ALA A 34 4.53 6.13 -10.55
CA ALA A 34 3.27 5.96 -11.26
C ALA A 34 2.15 5.52 -10.32
N LEU A 35 2.44 4.58 -9.40
CA LEU A 35 1.49 4.16 -8.37
C LEU A 35 1.04 5.34 -7.50
N LYS A 36 1.98 6.14 -6.99
CA LYS A 36 1.65 7.32 -6.17
C LYS A 36 0.76 8.31 -6.93
N LYS A 37 1.02 8.53 -8.22
CA LYS A 37 0.19 9.40 -9.06
C LYS A 37 -1.23 8.86 -9.26
N GLN A 38 -1.39 7.54 -9.38
CA GLN A 38 -2.71 6.91 -9.56
C GLN A 38 -3.54 6.88 -8.27
N LEU A 39 -2.89 6.78 -7.11
CA LEU A 39 -3.58 6.80 -5.81
C LEU A 39 -4.25 8.14 -5.49
N GLY A 40 -3.69 9.23 -6.03
CA GLY A 40 -4.22 10.57 -5.88
C GLY A 40 -4.05 11.13 -4.46
N GLU A 41 -5.11 11.76 -3.97
CA GLU A 41 -5.14 12.43 -2.67
C GLU A 41 -5.01 11.44 -1.49
N PRO A 42 -4.43 11.88 -0.36
CA PRO A 42 -4.34 11.09 0.86
C PRO A 42 -5.70 10.60 1.38
N ARG A 43 -5.78 9.32 1.73
CA ARG A 43 -6.97 8.66 2.32
C ARG A 43 -6.54 7.57 3.29
N HIS A 44 -7.38 7.27 4.28
CA HIS A 44 -7.10 6.27 5.32
C HIS A 44 -6.66 4.94 4.72
N GLU A 45 -7.36 4.42 3.71
CA GLU A 45 -7.06 3.14 3.07
C GLU A 45 -5.76 3.18 2.25
N VAL A 46 -5.37 4.33 1.74
CA VAL A 46 -4.11 4.46 0.99
C VAL A 46 -2.90 4.54 1.92
N SER A 47 -3.10 4.96 3.18
CA SER A 47 -2.04 5.06 4.19
C SER A 47 -1.37 3.71 4.52
N TRP A 48 -1.98 2.58 4.14
CA TRP A 48 -1.33 1.26 4.19
C TRP A 48 -0.07 1.18 3.32
N LEU A 49 0.05 2.03 2.30
CA LEU A 49 1.23 2.10 1.45
C LEU A 49 2.29 3.02 2.05
N VAL A 50 3.44 2.44 2.36
CA VAL A 50 4.50 3.11 3.12
C VAL A 50 5.81 3.17 2.37
N ASN A 51 6.67 4.12 2.76
CA ASN A 51 8.03 4.18 2.28
C ASN A 51 8.88 3.03 2.84
N VAL A 52 9.80 2.49 2.04
CA VAL A 52 10.68 1.40 2.46
C VAL A 52 11.64 1.79 3.59
N GLY A 53 12.08 3.05 3.63
CA GLY A 53 13.06 3.54 4.61
C GLY A 53 12.43 3.98 5.93
N THR A 54 11.27 4.66 5.88
CA THR A 54 10.61 5.17 7.09
C THR A 54 9.52 4.26 7.62
N GLU A 55 9.02 3.32 6.82
CA GLU A 55 7.86 2.48 7.15
C GLU A 55 6.57 3.26 7.44
N GLU A 56 6.56 4.52 7.00
CA GLU A 56 5.48 5.49 7.15
C GLU A 56 4.86 5.87 5.79
N PRO A 57 3.56 6.18 5.74
CA PRO A 57 2.93 6.78 4.57
C PRO A 57 3.45 8.20 4.36
N ALA A 58 3.95 8.49 3.16
CA ALA A 58 4.65 9.74 2.88
C ALA A 58 3.69 10.87 2.49
N GLY A 59 3.65 11.94 3.29
CA GLY A 59 2.79 13.10 3.06
C GLY A 59 1.40 12.98 3.69
N TYR A 60 1.26 12.13 4.71
CA TYR A 60 0.04 11.94 5.48
C TYR A 60 0.16 12.62 6.83
N SER A 61 -0.87 13.38 7.22
CA SER A 61 -1.04 13.78 8.62
C SER A 61 -1.49 12.58 9.46
N ASP A 62 -1.46 12.71 10.79
CA ASP A 62 -1.96 11.64 11.65
C ASP A 62 -3.47 11.40 11.50
N GLU A 63 -4.22 12.43 11.07
CA GLU A 63 -5.66 12.32 10.77
C GLU A 63 -5.94 11.60 9.45
N ASP A 64 -4.98 11.60 8.51
CA ASP A 64 -5.10 10.89 7.22
C ASP A 64 -4.70 9.41 7.33
N LYS A 65 -4.05 9.02 8.43
CA LYS A 65 -3.59 7.64 8.65
C LYS A 65 -4.76 6.77 9.08
N HIS A 66 -4.76 5.53 8.62
CA HIS A 66 -5.70 4.54 9.10
C HIS A 66 -5.52 4.36 10.63
N PRO A 67 -6.59 4.34 11.44
CA PRO A 67 -6.46 4.20 12.91
C PRO A 67 -5.79 2.88 13.32
N GLU A 68 -5.86 1.86 12.47
CA GLU A 68 -5.23 0.56 12.69
C GLU A 68 -3.86 0.39 12.00
N LEU A 69 -3.28 1.47 11.45
CA LEU A 69 -2.05 1.42 10.65
C LEU A 69 -0.90 0.67 11.37
N TYR A 70 -0.79 0.88 12.69
CA TYR A 70 0.26 0.31 13.54
C TYR A 70 -0.15 -0.95 14.30
N ARG A 71 -1.39 -1.44 14.09
CA ARG A 71 -1.89 -2.66 14.76
C ARG A 71 -1.00 -3.87 14.43
N THR A 72 -0.53 -3.95 13.19
CA THR A 72 0.34 -5.03 12.70
C THR A 72 1.77 -4.51 12.56
N LYS A 73 2.74 -5.21 13.18
CA LYS A 73 4.18 -4.89 13.08
C LYS A 73 4.80 -5.34 11.76
N ARG A 74 4.25 -6.40 11.14
CA ARG A 74 4.74 -6.93 9.87
C ARG A 74 4.40 -5.98 8.73
N ILE A 75 5.33 -5.82 7.79
CA ILE A 75 5.16 -5.03 6.57
C ILE A 75 5.45 -5.91 5.36
N ILE A 76 4.60 -5.83 4.35
CA ILE A 76 4.81 -6.52 3.07
C ILE A 76 5.88 -5.75 2.27
N LYS A 77 7.05 -6.36 2.14
CA LYS A 77 8.22 -5.79 1.42
C LYS A 77 8.53 -6.51 0.10
N SER A 78 7.92 -7.67 -0.18
CA SER A 78 8.05 -8.38 -1.46
C SER A 78 6.73 -8.39 -2.23
N ALA A 79 6.84 -8.13 -3.54
CA ALA A 79 5.73 -8.23 -4.49
C ALA A 79 5.17 -9.65 -4.60
N GLU A 80 6.00 -10.67 -4.39
CA GLU A 80 5.60 -12.08 -4.48
C GLU A 80 4.48 -12.42 -3.50
N VAL A 81 4.47 -11.78 -2.32
CA VAL A 81 3.41 -11.96 -1.32
C VAL A 81 2.08 -11.43 -1.85
N LEU A 82 2.08 -10.28 -2.53
CA LEU A 82 0.87 -9.70 -3.11
C LEU A 82 0.38 -10.53 -4.29
N THR A 83 1.24 -10.81 -5.27
CA THR A 83 0.90 -11.63 -6.44
C THR A 83 0.34 -12.99 -6.03
N ARG A 84 0.95 -13.67 -5.04
CA ARG A 84 0.46 -14.96 -4.55
C ARG A 84 -0.91 -14.86 -3.87
N ASN A 85 -1.13 -13.81 -3.06
CA ASN A 85 -2.36 -13.70 -2.27
C ASN A 85 -3.53 -13.10 -3.06
N LEU A 86 -3.24 -12.37 -4.14
CA LEU A 86 -4.25 -11.69 -4.97
C LEU A 86 -4.46 -12.34 -6.34
N ASP A 87 -3.60 -13.26 -6.76
CA ASP A 87 -3.63 -13.90 -8.09
C ASP A 87 -3.56 -12.85 -9.23
N ILE A 88 -2.59 -11.92 -9.14
CA ILE A 88 -2.42 -10.78 -10.06
C ILE A 88 -1.05 -10.67 -10.75
#